data_AF-A0A3P6QTY9-F1
#
_entry.id   AF-A0A3P6QTY9-F1
#
_cell.length_a   1.000
_cell.length_b   1.000
_cell.length_c   1.000
_cell.angle_alpha   90.00
_cell.angle_beta   90.00
_cell.angle_gamma   90.00
#
_symmetry.space_group_name_H-M   'P 1'
#
loop_
_entity.id
_entity.type
_entity.pdbx_description
1 polymer ?
#
loop_
_entity_poly.entity_id
_entity_poly.type
_entity_poly.pdbx_seq_one_letter_code
_entity_poly.pdbx_strand_id
1 'polypeptide(L)'
;MNERYRGGQDLIIDLPADYDIQHVDWLAIYCYKFRVDFGHVAISNVSSRIPPYVPPQKRFDDISPVDGWPTISLLGNENRRNFTFQLGVPGGKKGYQAMARARPAKYVWYVNGLLADIYLKRGVTYSFM
;
A
#
# COMPACT_ATOMS: atom_id res chain seq x y z
N MET A 1 5.57 -1.13 25.82
CA MET A 1 4.40 -1.03 24.92
C MET A 1 4.20 -2.42 24.32
N ASN A 2 3.11 -3.12 24.64
CA ASN A 2 2.89 -4.50 24.16
C ASN A 2 1.65 -4.52 23.28
N GLU A 3 1.86 -4.41 21.96
CA GLU A 3 0.79 -4.49 20.98
C GLU A 3 0.74 -5.89 20.35
N ARG A 4 -0.47 -6.36 20.06
CA ARG A 4 -0.67 -7.68 19.42
C ARG A 4 -0.73 -7.52 17.91
N TYR A 5 0.35 -7.87 17.24
CA TYR A 5 0.42 -7.90 15.77
C TYR A 5 -0.29 -9.14 15.20
N ARG A 6 -1.15 -8.96 14.19
CA ARG A 6 -1.93 -10.04 13.55
C ARG A 6 -1.46 -10.42 12.14
N GLY A 7 -0.41 -9.78 11.62
CA GLY A 7 0.06 -9.98 10.25
C GLY A 7 -0.60 -9.03 9.23
N GLY A 8 0.07 -8.82 8.09
CA GLY A 8 -0.46 -8.07 6.95
C GLY A 8 -0.32 -6.55 7.02
N GLN A 9 0.44 -6.02 7.98
CA GLN A 9 0.69 -4.58 8.14
C GLN A 9 2.17 -4.32 8.45
N ASP A 10 2.66 -3.13 8.13
CA ASP A 10 4.04 -2.77 8.47
C ASP A 10 4.19 -2.58 9.98
N LEU A 11 5.32 -3.02 10.53
CA LEU A 11 5.71 -2.76 11.91
C LEU A 11 6.58 -1.50 11.94
N ILE A 12 6.03 -0.42 12.50
CA ILE A 12 6.75 0.85 12.67
C ILE A 12 7.10 0.99 14.14
N ILE A 13 8.40 1.15 14.42
CA ILE A 13 8.92 1.31 15.77
C ILE A 13 9.56 2.69 15.85
N ASP A 14 9.03 3.51 16.73
CA ASP A 14 9.58 4.83 16.99
C ASP A 14 10.66 4.72 18.08
N LEU A 15 11.84 5.28 17.81
CA LEU A 15 12.89 5.39 18.81
C LEU A 15 12.49 6.42 19.88
N PRO A 16 12.91 6.24 21.15
CA PRO A 16 12.78 7.27 22.17
C PRO A 16 13.40 8.60 21.71
N ALA A 17 12.87 9.73 22.20
CA ALA A 17 13.30 11.06 21.76
C ALA A 17 14.81 11.31 21.93
N ASP A 18 15.43 10.66 22.91
CA ASP A 18 16.84 10.86 23.26
C ASP A 18 17.78 9.84 22.58
N TYR A 19 17.24 8.92 21.76
CA TYR A 19 17.98 7.86 21.11
C TYR A 19 17.95 8.05 19.58
N ASP A 20 19.11 7.85 18.96
CA ASP A 20 19.25 7.79 17.51
C ASP A 20 19.77 6.40 17.07
N ILE A 21 19.99 6.25 15.77
CA ILE A 21 20.48 5.00 15.18
C ILE A 21 21.89 4.62 15.64
N GLN A 22 22.69 5.56 16.16
CA GLN A 22 24.03 5.30 16.68
C GLN A 22 23.99 4.65 18.07
N HIS A 23 22.88 4.81 18.79
CA HIS A 23 22.66 4.20 20.10
C HIS A 23 22.02 2.80 20.02
N VAL A 24 21.84 2.25 18.81
CA VAL A 24 21.19 0.96 18.58
C VAL A 24 22.15 0.02 17.87
N ASP A 25 22.51 -1.08 18.52
CA ASP A 25 23.44 -2.08 17.98
C ASP A 25 22.77 -3.03 16.97
N TRP A 26 21.50 -3.38 17.20
CA TRP A 26 20.77 -4.35 16.37
C TRP A 26 19.25 -4.22 16.50
N LEU A 27 18.54 -4.68 15.48
CA LEU A 27 17.10 -4.87 15.47
C LEU A 27 16.80 -6.34 15.21
N ALA A 28 15.97 -6.99 16.05
CA ALA A 28 15.61 -8.40 15.86
C ALA A 28 14.15 -8.72 16.11
N ILE A 29 13.73 -9.85 15.54
CA ILE A 29 12.49 -10.51 15.87
C ILE A 29 12.82 -11.64 16.85
N TYR A 30 12.53 -11.42 18.12
CA TYR A 30 12.90 -12.33 19.19
C TYR A 30 11.68 -12.91 19.92
N CYS A 31 11.69 -14.22 20.15
CA CYS A 31 10.69 -14.88 20.97
C CYS A 31 11.15 -15.00 22.42
N TYR A 32 10.62 -14.14 23.30
CA TYR A 32 10.95 -14.16 24.73
C TYR A 32 10.61 -15.49 25.44
N LYS A 33 9.51 -16.15 25.07
CA LYS A 33 9.05 -17.37 25.73
C LYS A 33 10.02 -18.54 25.55
N PHE A 34 10.54 -18.70 24.33
CA PHE A 34 11.43 -19.80 23.98
C PHE A 34 12.91 -19.40 23.96
N ARG A 35 13.20 -18.11 24.16
CA ARG A 35 14.53 -17.51 24.07
C ARG A 35 15.23 -17.79 22.74
N VAL A 36 14.48 -17.63 21.64
CA VAL A 36 14.96 -17.88 20.28
C VAL A 36 14.91 -16.59 19.47
N ASP A 37 16.01 -16.33 18.75
CA ASP A 37 16.08 -15.29 17.73
C ASP A 37 15.60 -15.84 16.39
N PHE A 38 14.58 -15.22 15.80
CA PHE A 38 14.09 -15.58 14.47
C PHE A 38 14.84 -14.85 13.36
N GLY A 39 15.65 -13.85 13.70
CA GLY A 39 16.48 -13.09 12.79
C GLY A 39 16.72 -11.68 13.31
N HIS A 40 17.96 -11.22 13.13
CA HIS A 40 18.37 -9.87 13.49
C HIS A 40 19.17 -9.22 12.36
N VAL A 41 19.19 -7.88 12.38
CA VAL A 41 20.06 -7.06 11.55
C VAL A 41 20.93 -6.23 12.49
N ALA A 42 22.24 -6.43 12.40
CA ALA A 42 23.21 -5.60 13.10
C ALA A 42 23.31 -4.23 12.42
N ILE A 43 23.23 -3.16 13.21
CA ILE A 43 23.36 -1.78 12.76
C ILE A 43 24.79 -1.36 13.09
N SER A 44 25.62 -1.27 12.06
CA SER A 44 27.00 -0.80 12.20
C SER A 44 27.39 0.03 10.98
N ASN A 45 28.36 0.93 11.14
CA ASN A 45 28.91 1.74 10.05
C ASN A 45 27.85 2.54 9.27
N VAL A 46 26.94 3.21 9.99
CA VAL A 46 25.93 4.06 9.38
C VAL A 46 26.63 5.18 8.59
N SER A 47 26.42 5.21 7.27
CA SER A 47 27.08 6.15 6.37
C SER A 47 26.68 7.59 6.66
N SER A 48 27.66 8.50 6.67
CA SER A 48 27.43 9.95 6.80
C SER A 48 26.64 10.57 5.64
N ARG A 49 26.41 9.81 4.56
CA ARG A 49 25.58 10.24 3.43
C ARG A 49 24.09 10.08 3.70
N ILE A 50 23.70 9.38 4.77
CA ILE A 50 22.30 9.26 5.17
C ILE A 50 21.91 10.57 5.86
N PRO A 51 20.94 11.34 5.31
CA PRO A 51 20.54 12.60 5.91
C PRO A 51 20.04 12.39 7.35
N PRO A 52 20.37 13.29 8.29
CA PRO A 52 19.96 13.18 9.70
C PRO A 52 18.45 13.29 9.89
N TYR A 53 17.72 13.79 8.89
CA TYR A 53 16.26 13.88 8.90
C TYR A 53 15.66 12.97 7.83
N VAL A 54 14.95 11.95 8.28
CA VAL A 54 14.02 11.18 7.45
C VAL A 54 12.63 11.74 7.72
N PRO A 55 11.90 12.23 6.71
CA PRO A 55 10.52 12.67 6.93
C PRO A 55 9.71 11.49 7.48
N PRO A 56 8.82 11.72 8.45
CA PRO A 56 8.03 10.65 9.04
C PRO A 56 7.34 9.85 7.94
N GLN A 57 7.54 8.53 7.95
CA GLN A 57 6.81 7.64 7.07
C GLN A 57 5.33 7.81 7.42
N LYS A 58 4.57 8.44 6.52
CA LYS A 58 3.11 8.54 6.69
C LYS A 58 2.59 7.12 6.86
N ARG A 59 2.02 6.83 8.03
CA ARG A 59 1.37 5.53 8.25
C ARG A 59 0.34 5.39 7.15
N PHE A 60 0.19 4.19 6.60
CA PHE A 60 -0.83 3.95 5.58
C PHE A 60 -2.25 4.29 6.10
N ASP A 61 -2.42 4.28 7.43
CA ASP A 61 -3.62 4.72 8.14
C ASP A 61 -3.70 6.25 8.37
N ASP A 62 -2.57 6.99 8.32
CA ASP A 62 -2.54 8.47 8.33
C ASP A 62 -2.84 9.06 6.94
N ILE A 63 -3.06 8.20 5.95
CA ILE A 63 -3.97 8.52 4.87
C ILE A 63 -5.36 8.56 5.53
N SER A 64 -5.67 9.69 6.20
CA SER A 64 -7.06 10.15 6.36
C SER A 64 -7.77 9.75 5.08
N PRO A 65 -8.94 9.08 5.09
CA PRO A 65 -9.60 8.62 3.88
C PRO A 65 -9.56 9.79 2.91
N VAL A 66 -8.59 9.77 2.00
CA VAL A 66 -8.38 10.90 1.12
C VAL A 66 -9.66 10.85 0.33
N ASP A 67 -10.28 12.02 0.12
CA ASP A 67 -11.33 12.23 -0.86
C ASP A 67 -10.80 11.85 -2.26
N GLY A 68 -10.51 10.57 -2.43
CA GLY A 68 -10.31 9.88 -3.67
C GLY A 68 -11.65 9.89 -4.35
N TRP A 69 -11.60 9.83 -5.67
CA TRP A 69 -12.83 9.75 -6.43
C TRP A 69 -13.64 8.55 -5.94
N PRO A 70 -14.96 8.70 -5.84
CA PRO A 70 -15.82 7.60 -5.39
C PRO A 70 -15.51 6.38 -6.27
N THR A 71 -15.17 5.26 -5.63
CA THR A 71 -14.87 4.03 -6.35
C THR A 71 -16.14 3.56 -7.05
N ILE A 72 -16.10 3.51 -8.37
CA ILE A 72 -17.21 3.03 -9.18
C ILE A 72 -16.98 1.55 -9.47
N SER A 73 -18.03 0.74 -9.37
CA SER A 73 -17.99 -0.67 -9.74
C SER A 73 -18.99 -0.95 -10.87
N LEU A 74 -18.49 -1.50 -11.97
CA LEU A 74 -19.29 -1.91 -13.12
C LEU A 74 -19.60 -3.40 -13.03
N LEU A 75 -20.87 -3.73 -12.81
CA LEU A 75 -21.34 -5.12 -12.78
C LEU A 75 -21.69 -5.61 -14.20
N GLY A 76 -20.99 -6.62 -14.67
CA GLY A 76 -21.31 -7.39 -15.85
C GLY A 76 -22.31 -8.50 -15.52
N ASN A 77 -23.37 -8.57 -16.33
CA ASN A 77 -24.41 -9.58 -16.22
C ASN A 77 -24.96 -9.91 -17.62
N GLU A 78 -26.03 -10.68 -17.70
CA GLU A 78 -26.63 -11.06 -18.98
C GLU A 78 -27.16 -9.86 -19.78
N ASN A 79 -27.46 -8.74 -19.13
CA ASN A 79 -27.95 -7.50 -19.75
C ASN A 79 -26.82 -6.50 -20.07
N ARG A 80 -25.65 -6.65 -19.43
CA ARG A 80 -24.48 -5.79 -19.62
C ARG A 80 -23.26 -6.66 -19.91
N ARG A 81 -23.06 -6.93 -21.20
CA ARG A 81 -21.98 -7.81 -21.69
C ARG A 81 -20.82 -7.08 -22.35
N ASN A 82 -21.01 -5.81 -22.71
CA ASN A 82 -20.04 -5.04 -23.49
C ASN A 82 -19.31 -4.03 -22.60
N PHE A 83 -17.99 -4.02 -22.69
CA PHE A 83 -17.12 -3.09 -21.98
C PHE A 83 -16.08 -2.53 -22.93
N THR A 84 -15.89 -1.22 -22.91
CA THR A 84 -14.84 -0.54 -23.70
C THR A 84 -13.69 -0.15 -22.80
N PHE A 85 -12.46 -0.35 -23.26
CA PHE A 85 -11.24 -0.03 -22.53
C PHE A 85 -10.47 1.10 -23.22
N GLN A 86 -10.12 2.13 -22.45
CA GLN A 86 -9.39 3.28 -22.96
C GLN A 86 -8.24 3.62 -22.01
N LEU A 87 -7.07 3.95 -22.55
CA LEU A 87 -5.96 4.44 -21.74
C LEU A 87 -6.18 5.91 -21.38
N GLY A 88 -5.98 6.24 -20.11
CA GLY A 88 -6.11 7.59 -19.59
C GLY A 88 -5.07 7.92 -18.53
N VAL A 89 -5.08 9.16 -18.07
CA VAL A 89 -4.21 9.63 -16.98
C VAL A 89 -4.65 9.02 -15.64
N PRO A 90 -3.74 8.73 -14.70
CA PRO A 90 -4.09 8.02 -13.46
C PRO A 90 -4.87 8.84 -12.42
N GLY A 91 -5.10 10.13 -12.63
CA GLY A 91 -5.78 10.98 -11.63
C GLY A 91 -4.98 11.22 -10.32
N GLY A 92 -3.68 10.88 -10.32
CA GLY A 92 -2.76 11.12 -9.21
C GLY A 92 -3.21 10.47 -7.89
N LYS A 93 -2.99 11.17 -6.78
CA LYS A 93 -3.31 10.68 -5.42
C LYS A 93 -4.81 10.44 -5.21
N LYS A 94 -5.69 11.12 -5.95
CA LYS A 94 -7.16 10.99 -5.82
C LYS A 94 -7.78 9.95 -6.77
N GLY A 95 -7.11 9.62 -7.87
CA GLY A 95 -7.58 8.64 -8.85
C GLY A 95 -7.10 7.22 -8.53
N TYR A 96 -6.32 6.64 -9.44
CA TYR A 96 -5.88 5.24 -9.39
C TYR A 96 -5.14 4.92 -8.09
N GLN A 97 -4.34 5.86 -7.58
CA GLN A 97 -3.58 5.63 -6.35
C GLN A 97 -4.48 5.47 -5.12
N ALA A 98 -5.60 6.22 -5.05
CA ALA A 98 -6.60 6.04 -3.99
C ALA A 98 -7.41 4.76 -4.21
N MET A 99 -7.87 4.53 -5.45
CA MET A 99 -8.72 3.38 -5.81
C MET A 99 -8.00 2.04 -5.62
N ALA A 100 -6.85 1.86 -6.28
CA ALA A 100 -6.10 0.60 -6.30
C ALA A 100 -5.10 0.49 -5.14
N ARG A 101 -4.98 1.52 -4.31
CA ARG A 101 -4.01 1.58 -3.20
C ARG A 101 -2.56 1.28 -3.65
N ALA A 102 -2.23 1.64 -4.88
CA ALA A 102 -0.97 1.30 -5.53
C ALA A 102 -0.41 2.48 -6.33
N ARG A 103 0.90 2.51 -6.56
CA ARG A 103 1.53 3.54 -7.43
C ARG A 103 1.07 3.30 -8.88
N PRO A 104 0.51 4.31 -9.56
CA PRO A 104 0.08 4.15 -10.94
C PRO A 104 1.27 4.07 -11.90
N ALA A 105 1.06 3.39 -13.02
CA ALA A 105 1.90 3.54 -14.21
C ALA A 105 1.65 4.92 -14.88
N LYS A 106 2.34 5.19 -16.01
CA LYS A 106 2.15 6.44 -16.78
C LYS A 106 0.70 6.62 -17.27
N TYR A 107 0.04 5.52 -17.61
CA TYR A 107 -1.36 5.47 -18.02
C TYR A 107 -2.07 4.32 -17.32
N VAL A 108 -3.38 4.44 -17.14
CA VAL A 108 -4.26 3.41 -16.56
C VAL A 108 -5.45 3.15 -17.45
N TRP A 109 -6.07 1.98 -17.31
CA TRP A 109 -7.28 1.63 -18.04
C TRP A 109 -8.52 2.27 -17.42
N TYR A 110 -9.31 2.89 -18.28
CA TYR A 110 -10.67 3.34 -18.03
C TYR A 110 -11.62 2.37 -18.71
N VAL A 111 -12.71 2.04 -18.03
CA VAL A 111 -13.72 1.09 -18.49
C VAL A 111 -15.01 1.87 -18.71
N ASN A 112 -15.54 1.85 -19.93
CA ASN A 112 -16.68 2.67 -20.33
C ASN A 112 -16.47 4.16 -19.99
N GLY A 113 -15.24 4.65 -20.11
CA GLY A 113 -14.85 6.02 -19.77
C GLY A 113 -14.71 6.31 -18.27
N LEU A 114 -14.81 5.30 -17.39
CA LEU A 114 -14.74 5.45 -15.94
C LEU A 114 -13.51 4.75 -15.37
N LEU A 115 -12.90 5.36 -14.35
CA LEU A 115 -11.91 4.67 -13.53
C LEU A 115 -12.66 3.82 -12.50
N ALA A 116 -12.82 2.54 -12.80
CA ALA A 116 -13.76 1.66 -12.10
C ALA A 116 -13.26 0.21 -12.02
N ASP A 117 -13.71 -0.50 -10.98
CA ASP A 117 -13.60 -1.95 -10.90
C ASP A 117 -14.67 -2.62 -11.76
N ILE A 118 -14.37 -3.79 -12.33
CA ILE A 118 -15.35 -4.60 -13.08
C ILE A 118 -15.59 -5.91 -12.34
N TYR A 119 -16.86 -6.24 -12.14
CA TYR A 119 -17.29 -7.52 -11.60
C TYR A 119 -18.06 -8.30 -12.65
N LEU A 120 -17.63 -9.53 -12.97
CA LEU A 120 -18.23 -10.35 -14.02
C LEU A 120 -18.93 -11.57 -13.42
N LYS A 121 -20.10 -11.92 -13.96
CA LYS A 121 -20.84 -13.14 -13.61
C LYS A 121 -20.25 -14.35 -14.36
N ARG A 122 -19.90 -15.41 -13.64
CA ARG A 122 -19.44 -16.68 -14.24
C ARG A 122 -20.50 -17.26 -15.17
N GLY A 123 -20.06 -17.87 -16.27
CA GLY A 123 -20.93 -18.50 -17.28
C GLY A 123 -21.57 -17.52 -18.27
N VAL A 124 -21.22 -16.24 -18.23
CA VAL A 124 -21.65 -15.24 -19.21
C VAL A 124 -20.47 -14.89 -20.13
N THR A 125 -20.71 -14.86 -21.44
CA THR A 125 -19.72 -14.39 -22.42
C THR A 125 -19.78 -12.87 -22.54
N TYR A 126 -18.64 -12.22 -22.33
CA TYR A 126 -18.46 -10.77 -22.39
C TYR A 126 -17.67 -10.35 -23.63
N SER A 127 -17.94 -9.14 -24.12
CA SER A 127 -17.18 -8.50 -25.19
C SER A 127 -16.38 -7.34 -24.63
N PHE A 128 -15.07 -7.36 -24.88
CA PHE A 128 -14.12 -6.33 -24.45
C PHE A 128 -13.56 -5.66 -25.71
N MET A 129 -13.79 -4.36 -25.84
CA MET A 129 -13.45 -3.56 -27.02
C MET A 129 -12.46 -2.45 -26.70
#